data_AF-A0A951AD04-F1
#
_entry.id   AF-A0A951AD04-F1
#
_cell.length_a   1.000
_cell.length_b   1.000
_cell.length_c   1.000
_cell.angle_alpha   90.00
_cell.angle_beta   90.00
_cell.angle_gamma   90.00
#
_symmetry.space_group_name_H-M   'P 1'
#
loop_
_entity.id
_entity.type
_entity.pdbx_description
1 polymer ?
#
loop_
_entity_poly.entity_id
_entity_poly.type
_entity_poly.pdbx_seq_one_letter_code
_entity_poly.pdbx_strand_id
1 'polypeptide(L)'
;MADGFDMPVGKPDGRGYYKARGFRSNGHLGEDWDGIGGGDTDLGDPVYVIGDGVVVFARDCHQGWGNVVIIRHAYRDGLGTHYVDSLYGHLDKILVKPGQGVRRGQQIATIGNVHGLYDAHLHLEVRRNLEIGMSRDKFAKDSSNYYDPTQFITSHRHLQSTGASCRVAMNTFTYDSRIPWDKLKNYSHARTGGGSSESAYALKKALASQTSRRD
;
A
#
# COMPACT_ATOMS: atom_id res chain seq x y z
N MET A 1 -11.61 -8.83 13.04
CA MET A 1 -10.19 -9.21 13.09
C MET A 1 -9.87 -9.88 11.77
N ALA A 2 -8.73 -9.62 11.15
CA ALA A 2 -8.35 -10.22 9.87
C ALA A 2 -8.07 -11.72 10.04
N ASP A 3 -8.60 -12.50 9.10
CA ASP A 3 -8.42 -13.96 8.99
C ASP A 3 -7.40 -14.33 7.90
N GLY A 4 -6.71 -13.33 7.36
CA GLY A 4 -5.68 -13.48 6.34
C GLY A 4 -5.44 -12.17 5.61
N PHE A 5 -4.48 -12.21 4.69
CA PHE A 5 -4.10 -11.06 3.88
C PHE A 5 -3.90 -11.45 2.41
N ASP A 6 -4.38 -10.62 1.49
CA ASP A 6 -4.25 -10.80 0.04
C ASP A 6 -3.51 -9.65 -0.65
N MET A 7 -3.07 -9.87 -1.90
CA MET A 7 -2.44 -8.79 -2.68
C MET A 7 -3.42 -7.65 -2.94
N PRO A 8 -2.96 -6.39 -2.90
CA PRO A 8 -3.83 -5.22 -3.04
C PRO A 8 -4.26 -4.94 -4.48
N VAL A 9 -3.62 -5.60 -5.46
CA VAL A 9 -3.91 -5.54 -6.89
C VAL A 9 -3.95 -6.97 -7.42
N GLY A 10 -4.66 -7.21 -8.53
CA GLY A 10 -4.75 -8.55 -9.12
C GLY A 10 -5.17 -9.64 -8.12
N LYS A 11 -5.95 -9.28 -7.09
CA LYS A 11 -6.24 -10.13 -5.94
C LYS A 11 -6.82 -11.51 -6.35
N PRO A 12 -6.59 -12.58 -5.56
CA PRO A 12 -5.83 -12.56 -4.33
C PRO A 12 -4.31 -12.60 -4.55
N ASP A 13 -3.84 -12.97 -5.74
CA ASP A 13 -2.45 -13.39 -5.95
C ASP A 13 -1.56 -12.38 -6.68
N GLY A 14 -2.06 -11.17 -6.99
CA GLY A 14 -1.31 -10.20 -7.79
C GLY A 14 -1.33 -10.52 -9.29
N ARG A 15 -2.34 -11.26 -9.77
CA ARG A 15 -2.43 -11.66 -11.17
C ARG A 15 -2.52 -10.43 -12.07
N GLY A 16 -1.64 -10.36 -13.07
CA GLY A 16 -1.58 -9.22 -14.00
C GLY A 16 -0.69 -8.07 -13.51
N TYR A 17 -0.06 -8.21 -12.34
CA TYR A 17 0.84 -7.22 -11.77
C TYR A 17 2.19 -7.86 -11.42
N TYR A 18 3.19 -7.01 -11.19
CA TYR A 18 4.49 -7.41 -10.69
C TYR A 18 5.02 -6.38 -9.69
N LYS A 19 5.90 -6.82 -8.80
CA LYS A 19 6.65 -5.93 -7.91
C LYS A 19 7.76 -5.25 -8.70
N ALA A 20 7.54 -4.00 -9.10
CA ALA A 20 8.53 -3.18 -9.81
C ALA A 20 9.66 -2.74 -8.88
N ARG A 21 9.32 -2.42 -7.62
CA ARG A 21 10.28 -2.03 -6.60
C ARG A 21 9.97 -2.68 -5.26
N GLY A 22 11.00 -3.21 -4.60
CA GLY A 22 10.88 -3.86 -3.30
C GLY A 22 11.28 -2.98 -2.10
N PHE A 23 11.01 -3.49 -0.89
CA PHE A 23 11.42 -2.87 0.36
C PHE A 23 12.95 -2.79 0.47
N ARG A 24 13.46 -1.64 0.95
CA ARG A 24 14.88 -1.36 1.22
C ARG A 24 15.00 -0.44 2.43
N SER A 25 15.60 -0.93 3.52
CA SER A 25 15.89 -0.12 4.71
C SER A 25 16.65 1.15 4.35
N ASN A 26 16.26 2.27 4.97
CA ASN A 26 16.74 3.63 4.72
C ASN A 26 16.54 4.13 3.28
N GLY A 27 15.72 3.45 2.48
CA GLY A 27 15.39 3.83 1.12
C GLY A 27 13.90 3.74 0.86
N HIS A 28 13.45 2.57 0.38
CA HIS A 28 12.09 2.34 -0.07
C HIS A 28 11.31 1.53 0.96
N LEU A 29 10.34 2.14 1.66
CA LEU A 29 9.72 1.52 2.85
C LEU A 29 8.45 0.72 2.56
N GLY A 30 8.34 0.27 1.31
CA GLY A 30 7.23 -0.49 0.81
C GLY A 30 7.57 -1.16 -0.51
N GLU A 31 6.54 -1.46 -1.28
CA GLU A 31 6.61 -2.06 -2.60
C GLU A 31 5.84 -1.22 -3.61
N ASP A 32 6.42 -1.05 -4.78
CA ASP A 32 5.75 -0.46 -5.95
C ASP A 32 5.27 -1.62 -6.83
N TRP A 33 3.97 -1.62 -7.11
CA TRP A 33 3.27 -2.64 -7.90
C TRP A 33 2.71 -2.04 -9.17
N ASP A 34 3.10 -2.64 -10.29
CA ASP A 34 2.77 -2.16 -11.64
C ASP A 34 2.01 -3.25 -12.41
N GLY A 35 1.12 -2.82 -13.30
CA GLY A 35 0.49 -3.68 -14.29
C GLY A 35 1.48 -4.18 -15.35
N ILE A 36 1.32 -5.42 -15.82
CA ILE A 36 2.20 -6.00 -16.85
C ILE A 36 2.09 -5.34 -18.23
N GLY A 37 1.14 -4.44 -18.43
CA GLY A 37 1.00 -3.68 -19.68
C GLY A 37 2.08 -2.60 -19.87
N GLY A 38 2.72 -2.16 -18.77
CA GLY A 38 3.75 -1.12 -18.76
C GLY A 38 3.20 0.30 -18.92
N GLY A 39 3.99 1.31 -18.53
CA GLY A 39 3.58 2.72 -18.55
C GLY A 39 2.30 2.94 -17.71
N ASP A 40 1.43 3.85 -18.16
CA ASP A 40 0.16 4.18 -17.47
C ASP A 40 -0.99 3.19 -17.75
N THR A 41 -0.71 1.95 -18.18
CA THR A 41 -1.79 1.00 -18.56
C THR A 41 -2.63 0.51 -17.40
N ASP A 42 -2.13 0.63 -16.17
CA ASP A 42 -2.80 0.32 -14.92
C ASP A 42 -3.37 1.57 -14.22
N LEU A 43 -3.29 2.75 -14.84
CA LEU A 43 -3.93 3.95 -14.33
C LEU A 43 -5.45 3.73 -14.19
N GLY A 44 -5.98 3.95 -12.99
CA GLY A 44 -7.39 3.76 -12.69
C GLY A 44 -7.77 2.33 -12.30
N ASP A 45 -6.82 1.38 -12.34
CA ASP A 45 -7.08 0.00 -11.91
C ASP A 45 -7.48 -0.08 -10.44
N PRO A 46 -8.27 -1.09 -10.05
CA PRO A 46 -8.81 -1.18 -8.70
C PRO A 46 -7.72 -1.55 -7.67
N VAL A 47 -7.69 -0.80 -6.57
CA VAL A 47 -6.88 -1.12 -5.38
C VAL A 47 -7.78 -1.66 -4.29
N TYR A 48 -7.40 -2.80 -3.73
CA TYR A 48 -8.12 -3.55 -2.73
C TYR A 48 -7.40 -3.53 -1.40
N VAL A 49 -8.16 -3.54 -0.30
CA VAL A 49 -7.58 -3.71 1.04
C VAL A 49 -7.04 -5.12 1.22
N ILE A 50 -5.83 -5.23 1.77
CA ILE A 50 -5.14 -6.51 1.94
C ILE A 50 -5.83 -7.42 2.96
N GLY A 51 -6.49 -6.90 3.99
CA GLY A 51 -7.16 -7.67 5.04
C GLY A 51 -8.30 -6.89 5.69
N ASP A 52 -9.11 -7.54 6.52
CA ASP A 52 -10.13 -6.83 7.30
C ASP A 52 -9.50 -5.73 8.17
N GLY A 53 -10.16 -4.58 8.28
CA GLY A 53 -9.60 -3.48 9.04
C GLY A 53 -10.53 -2.28 9.17
N VAL A 54 -9.95 -1.20 9.67
CA VAL A 54 -10.62 0.11 9.79
C VAL A 54 -9.74 1.16 9.11
N VAL A 55 -10.34 1.99 8.26
CA VAL A 55 -9.65 3.12 7.64
C VAL A 55 -9.30 4.13 8.73
N VAL A 56 -8.00 4.34 8.97
CA VAL A 56 -7.50 5.30 9.97
C VAL A 56 -7.08 6.63 9.36
N PHE A 57 -6.88 6.67 8.04
CA PHE A 57 -6.52 7.87 7.29
C PHE A 57 -6.95 7.75 5.83
N ALA A 58 -7.45 8.84 5.25
CA ALA A 58 -7.72 8.94 3.83
C ALA A 58 -7.72 10.42 3.42
N ARG A 59 -6.76 10.83 2.57
CA ARG A 59 -6.56 12.24 2.17
C ARG A 59 -5.64 12.34 0.94
N ASP A 60 -5.77 13.43 0.19
CA ASP A 60 -4.72 13.89 -0.74
C ASP A 60 -3.55 14.51 0.05
N CYS A 61 -2.43 13.81 0.08
CA CYS A 61 -1.21 14.22 0.77
C CYS A 61 -0.30 15.10 -0.11
N HIS A 62 -0.70 15.36 -1.36
CA HIS A 62 0.06 16.13 -2.35
C HIS A 62 1.50 15.61 -2.49
N GLN A 63 2.46 16.48 -2.82
CA GLN A 63 3.91 16.30 -2.73
C GLN A 63 4.43 14.85 -2.88
N GLY A 64 4.37 14.30 -4.10
CA GLY A 64 4.93 12.97 -4.39
C GLY A 64 4.15 11.80 -3.79
N TRP A 65 3.10 12.04 -3.01
CA TRP A 65 2.22 11.01 -2.47
C TRP A 65 0.91 10.88 -3.23
N GLY A 66 0.30 12.01 -3.61
CA GLY A 66 -1.06 12.05 -4.13
C GLY A 66 -2.06 11.58 -3.08
N ASN A 67 -3.12 10.90 -3.51
CA ASN A 67 -4.08 10.31 -2.59
C ASN A 67 -3.47 9.14 -1.82
N VAL A 68 -3.71 9.13 -0.51
CA VAL A 68 -3.23 8.09 0.40
C VAL A 68 -4.37 7.59 1.26
N VAL A 69 -4.41 6.27 1.45
CA VAL A 69 -5.27 5.59 2.42
C VAL A 69 -4.38 4.80 3.38
N ILE A 70 -4.68 4.85 4.68
CA ILE A 70 -4.06 3.97 5.68
C ILE A 70 -5.16 3.19 6.39
N ILE A 71 -5.01 1.88 6.45
CA ILE A 71 -5.97 0.97 7.09
C ILE A 71 -5.25 0.19 8.18
N ARG A 72 -5.86 0.16 9.37
CA ARG A 72 -5.37 -0.59 10.51
C ARG A 72 -6.02 -1.96 10.57
N HIS A 73 -5.17 -2.97 10.64
CA HIS A 73 -5.55 -4.37 10.76
C HIS A 73 -5.22 -4.86 12.14
N ALA A 74 -6.15 -5.60 12.74
CA ALA A 74 -5.86 -6.44 13.88
C ALA A 74 -5.93 -7.90 13.41
N TYR A 75 -4.94 -8.69 13.74
CA TYR A 75 -4.89 -10.10 13.40
C TYR A 75 -4.34 -10.92 14.57
N ARG A 76 -4.49 -12.23 14.51
CA ARG A 76 -4.02 -13.14 15.56
C ARG A 76 -3.27 -14.31 14.95
N ASP A 77 -2.18 -14.67 15.61
CA ASP A 77 -1.43 -15.90 15.37
C ASP A 77 -1.18 -16.62 16.71
N GLY A 78 -0.34 -17.65 16.69
CA GLY A 78 0.01 -18.43 17.89
C GLY A 78 0.73 -17.63 18.99
N LEU A 79 1.21 -16.42 18.70
CA LEU A 79 1.92 -15.55 19.64
C LEU A 79 1.01 -14.47 20.26
N GLY A 80 -0.18 -14.25 19.71
CA GLY A 80 -1.15 -13.32 20.28
C GLY A 80 -1.84 -12.44 19.26
N THR A 81 -2.42 -11.34 19.74
CA THR A 81 -3.08 -10.34 18.88
C THR A 81 -2.11 -9.25 18.50
N HIS A 82 -2.00 -9.01 17.21
CA HIS A 82 -1.09 -8.04 16.60
C HIS A 82 -1.87 -6.98 15.85
N TYR A 83 -1.23 -5.84 15.64
CA TYR A 83 -1.78 -4.74 14.89
C TYR A 83 -0.75 -4.23 13.89
N VAL A 84 -1.20 -3.94 12.68
CA VAL A 84 -0.38 -3.33 11.62
C VAL A 84 -1.18 -2.31 10.85
N ASP A 85 -0.50 -1.31 10.30
CA ASP A 85 -1.08 -0.38 9.34
C ASP A 85 -0.62 -0.77 7.93
N SER A 86 -1.56 -0.87 6.99
CA SER A 86 -1.24 -0.87 5.56
C SER A 86 -1.45 0.53 4.98
N LEU A 87 -0.44 1.06 4.29
CA LEU A 87 -0.55 2.31 3.54
C LEU A 87 -0.67 1.99 2.05
N TYR A 88 -1.59 2.68 1.38
CA TYR A 88 -1.80 2.66 -0.06
C TYR A 88 -1.58 4.09 -0.57
N GLY A 89 -0.51 4.29 -1.35
CA GLY A 89 -0.11 5.59 -1.88
C GLY A 89 -0.27 5.68 -3.39
N HIS A 90 -0.07 6.89 -3.91
CA HIS A 90 -0.14 7.23 -5.33
C HIS A 90 -1.50 6.96 -5.97
N LEU A 91 -2.58 7.00 -5.17
CA LEU A 91 -3.92 6.68 -5.64
C LEU A 91 -4.48 7.79 -6.55
N ASP A 92 -5.35 7.43 -7.49
CA ASP A 92 -6.12 8.39 -8.31
C ASP A 92 -7.40 8.81 -7.58
N LYS A 93 -8.22 7.85 -7.14
CA LYS A 93 -9.45 8.10 -6.39
C LYS A 93 -9.45 7.33 -5.08
N ILE A 94 -9.97 7.98 -4.04
CA ILE A 94 -10.28 7.36 -2.75
C ILE A 94 -11.78 7.02 -2.73
N LEU A 95 -12.14 5.78 -2.37
CA LEU A 95 -13.52 5.28 -2.31
C LEU A 95 -14.00 5.01 -0.89
N VAL A 96 -13.18 5.31 0.12
CA VAL A 96 -13.44 5.07 1.54
C VAL A 96 -13.11 6.29 2.39
N LYS A 97 -13.58 6.32 3.64
CA LYS A 97 -13.37 7.43 4.56
C LYS A 97 -12.88 6.97 5.94
N PRO A 98 -12.18 7.82 6.72
CA PRO A 98 -11.73 7.47 8.06
C PRO A 98 -12.89 6.99 8.95
N GLY A 99 -12.63 5.97 9.77
CA GLY A 99 -13.60 5.29 10.63
C GLY A 99 -14.41 4.19 9.92
N GLN A 100 -14.33 4.08 8.60
CA GLN A 100 -15.03 3.02 7.86
C GLN A 100 -14.38 1.66 8.11
N GLY A 101 -15.17 0.66 8.51
CA GLY A 101 -14.77 -0.74 8.50
C GLY A 101 -14.74 -1.28 7.07
N VAL A 102 -13.71 -2.06 6.75
CA VAL A 102 -13.49 -2.64 5.42
C VAL A 102 -13.18 -4.13 5.55
N ARG A 103 -13.55 -4.90 4.52
CA ARG A 103 -13.31 -6.35 4.46
C ARG A 103 -12.21 -6.69 3.48
N ARG A 104 -11.43 -7.74 3.74
CA ARG A 104 -10.39 -8.27 2.84
C ARG A 104 -10.90 -8.35 1.41
N GLY A 105 -10.13 -7.78 0.48
CA GLY A 105 -10.48 -7.76 -0.94
C GLY A 105 -11.57 -6.74 -1.31
N GLN A 106 -12.08 -5.92 -0.39
CA GLN A 106 -12.93 -4.79 -0.75
C GLN A 106 -12.11 -3.74 -1.50
N GLN A 107 -12.67 -3.18 -2.58
CA GLN A 107 -12.03 -2.07 -3.30
C GLN A 107 -12.10 -0.81 -2.43
N ILE A 108 -10.97 -0.12 -2.30
CA ILE A 108 -10.83 1.08 -1.46
C ILE A 108 -10.41 2.32 -2.25
N ALA A 109 -9.83 2.13 -3.43
CA ALA A 109 -9.25 3.17 -4.25
C ALA A 109 -9.02 2.71 -5.69
N THR A 110 -8.43 3.58 -6.50
CA THR A 110 -7.87 3.25 -7.81
C THR A 110 -6.40 3.67 -7.89
N ILE A 111 -5.61 2.97 -8.70
CA ILE A 111 -4.20 3.29 -8.99
C ILE A 111 -4.15 4.67 -9.65
N GLY A 112 -3.16 5.46 -9.26
CA GLY A 112 -2.88 6.77 -9.82
C GLY A 112 -1.40 6.91 -10.18
N ASN A 113 -1.04 8.12 -10.56
CA ASN A 113 0.31 8.47 -11.01
C ASN A 113 0.77 9.84 -10.48
N VAL A 114 0.16 10.27 -9.37
CA VAL A 114 0.39 11.57 -8.71
C VAL A 114 0.30 12.73 -9.71
N HIS A 115 -0.74 12.69 -10.55
CA HIS A 115 -1.02 13.65 -11.61
C HIS A 115 0.09 13.75 -12.68
N GLY A 116 0.69 12.63 -13.04
CA GLY A 116 1.72 12.53 -14.09
C GLY A 116 3.13 12.86 -13.64
N LEU A 117 3.37 12.87 -12.31
CA LEU A 117 4.72 12.95 -11.74
C LEU A 117 5.46 11.61 -11.84
N TYR A 118 4.71 10.51 -11.81
CA TYR A 118 5.20 9.15 -11.99
C TYR A 118 4.47 8.48 -13.15
N ASP A 119 4.99 7.34 -13.61
CA ASP A 119 4.15 6.37 -14.31
C ASP A 119 3.21 5.73 -13.27
N ALA A 120 2.02 5.30 -13.70
CA ALA A 120 1.04 4.71 -12.80
C ALA A 120 1.58 3.46 -12.09
N HIS A 121 1.35 3.40 -10.78
CA HIS A 121 1.67 2.25 -9.93
C HIS A 121 1.00 2.41 -8.56
N LEU A 122 0.87 1.30 -7.82
CA LEU A 122 0.50 1.31 -6.41
C LEU A 122 1.75 1.26 -5.53
N HIS A 123 1.88 2.19 -4.59
CA HIS A 123 2.82 2.06 -3.48
C HIS A 123 2.14 1.45 -2.24
N LEU A 124 2.59 0.28 -1.80
CA LEU A 124 2.10 -0.42 -0.61
C LEU A 124 3.17 -0.45 0.49
N GLU A 125 2.83 0.00 1.69
CA GLU A 125 3.64 -0.26 2.89
C GLU A 125 2.86 -1.11 3.90
N VAL A 126 3.58 -1.90 4.71
CA VAL A 126 3.04 -2.57 5.90
C VAL A 126 3.89 -2.18 7.10
N ARG A 127 3.25 -1.59 8.11
CA ARG A 127 3.92 -0.92 9.24
C ARG A 127 3.57 -1.59 10.55
N ARG A 128 4.59 -1.86 11.34
CA ARG A 128 4.50 -2.36 12.73
C ARG A 128 4.10 -1.25 13.69
N ASN A 129 4.64 -0.06 13.44
CA ASN A 129 4.48 1.07 14.33
C ASN A 129 3.27 1.91 13.91
N LEU A 130 2.28 1.90 14.79
CA LEU A 130 0.98 2.54 14.62
C LEU A 130 1.02 4.08 14.78
N GLU A 131 2.19 4.64 15.12
CA GLU A 131 2.37 6.08 15.34
C GLU A 131 2.89 6.84 14.11
N ILE A 132 3.31 6.12 13.06
CA ILE A 132 4.05 6.70 11.95
C ILE A 132 3.21 7.69 11.14
N GLY A 133 1.98 7.30 10.79
CA GLY A 133 1.13 8.11 9.90
C GLY A 133 1.87 8.53 8.63
N MET A 134 1.73 9.78 8.22
CA MET A 134 2.47 10.33 7.08
C MET A 134 3.84 10.91 7.46
N SER A 135 4.16 10.95 8.75
CA SER A 135 5.40 11.51 9.29
C SER A 135 6.58 10.53 9.28
N ARG A 136 6.77 9.79 8.18
CA ARG A 136 7.81 8.74 8.03
C ARG A 136 9.22 9.19 8.41
N ASP A 137 9.56 10.45 8.17
CA ASP A 137 10.89 11.01 8.47
C ASP A 137 11.18 11.18 9.97
N LYS A 138 10.18 11.00 10.84
CA LYS A 138 10.34 11.08 12.29
C LYS A 138 10.65 9.72 12.94
N PHE A 139 10.65 8.64 12.16
CA PHE A 139 10.82 7.28 12.66
C PHE A 139 11.95 6.55 11.92
N ALA A 140 12.52 5.54 12.55
CA ALA A 140 13.54 4.69 11.92
C ALA A 140 12.97 4.03 10.65
N LYS A 141 13.72 4.08 9.55
CA LYS A 141 13.28 3.67 8.21
C LYS A 141 13.72 2.23 7.91
N ASP A 142 13.46 1.31 8.82
CA ASP A 142 13.96 -0.07 8.74
C ASP A 142 12.94 -1.08 9.30
N SER A 143 13.34 -2.36 9.36
CA SER A 143 12.48 -3.46 9.78
C SER A 143 12.01 -3.40 11.24
N SER A 144 12.50 -2.47 12.06
CA SER A 144 11.93 -2.21 13.39
C SER A 144 10.52 -1.62 13.29
N ASN A 145 10.26 -0.84 12.24
CA ASN A 145 9.00 -0.12 12.04
C ASN A 145 8.17 -0.65 10.86
N TYR A 146 8.80 -1.35 9.92
CA TYR A 146 8.19 -1.79 8.67
C TYR A 146 8.33 -3.32 8.50
N TYR A 147 7.44 -3.90 7.70
CA TYR A 147 7.59 -5.23 7.12
C TYR A 147 7.91 -5.10 5.62
N ASP A 148 8.55 -6.12 5.05
CA ASP A 148 8.44 -6.38 3.61
C ASP A 148 6.98 -6.79 3.30
N PRO A 149 6.22 -6.02 2.50
CA PRO A 149 4.80 -6.25 2.29
C PRO A 149 4.45 -7.63 1.71
N THR A 150 5.14 -8.07 0.65
CA THR A 150 4.89 -9.38 0.06
C THR A 150 5.19 -10.49 1.06
N GLN A 151 6.32 -10.40 1.78
CA GLN A 151 6.68 -11.39 2.79
C GLN A 151 5.62 -11.45 3.90
N PHE A 152 5.13 -10.30 4.36
CA PHE A 152 4.06 -10.23 5.35
C PHE A 152 2.79 -10.90 4.83
N ILE A 153 2.30 -10.48 3.65
CA ILE A 153 1.06 -11.00 3.05
C ILE A 153 1.16 -12.51 2.85
N THR A 154 2.25 -13.00 2.23
CA THR A 154 2.44 -14.42 1.94
C THR A 154 2.53 -15.29 3.20
N SER A 155 3.19 -14.82 4.25
CA SER A 155 3.27 -15.53 5.53
C SER A 155 1.98 -15.48 6.37
N HIS A 156 1.06 -14.57 6.06
CA HIS A 156 -0.21 -14.38 6.77
C HIS A 156 -1.43 -14.55 5.85
N ARG A 157 -1.31 -15.35 4.77
CA ARG A 157 -2.41 -15.61 3.81
C ARG A 157 -3.65 -16.19 4.47
N HIS A 158 -3.43 -17.08 5.43
CA HIS A 158 -4.46 -17.80 6.15
C HIS A 158 -4.14 -17.72 7.64
N LEU A 159 -5.02 -17.08 8.39
CA LEU A 159 -4.95 -16.96 9.83
C LEU A 159 -6.18 -17.61 10.44
N GLN A 160 -6.08 -18.01 11.70
CA GLN A 160 -7.21 -18.58 12.40
C GLN A 160 -8.27 -17.50 12.64
N SER A 161 -9.41 -17.64 11.96
CA SER A 161 -10.58 -16.81 12.25
C SER A 161 -11.15 -17.21 13.60
N THR A 162 -11.16 -16.29 14.55
CA THR A 162 -11.74 -16.51 15.88
C THR A 162 -13.16 -15.96 16.01
N GLY A 163 -13.69 -15.32 14.96
CA GLY A 163 -14.95 -14.56 15.02
C GLY A 163 -14.91 -13.35 15.98
N ALA A 164 -13.75 -13.05 16.57
CA ALA A 164 -13.62 -12.04 17.60
C ALA A 164 -13.61 -10.62 17.03
N SER A 165 -14.36 -9.72 17.68
CA SER A 165 -14.24 -8.28 17.50
C SER A 165 -13.06 -7.74 18.31
N CYS A 166 -12.29 -6.83 17.73
CA CYS A 166 -11.17 -6.15 18.39
C CYS A 166 -11.39 -4.64 18.37
N ARG A 167 -10.94 -3.94 19.43
CA ARG A 167 -10.85 -2.49 19.40
C ARG A 167 -9.63 -2.08 18.59
N VAL A 168 -9.81 -1.09 17.72
CA VAL A 168 -8.75 -0.53 16.90
C VAL A 168 -8.52 0.90 17.36
N ALA A 169 -7.29 1.22 17.76
CA ALA A 169 -6.95 2.59 18.16
C ALA A 169 -7.01 3.51 16.94
N MET A 170 -7.64 4.67 17.10
CA MET A 170 -7.71 5.74 16.11
C MET A 170 -6.83 6.91 16.58
N ASN A 171 -6.42 7.80 15.68
CA ASN A 171 -5.69 9.03 16.00
C ASN A 171 -4.36 8.79 16.75
N THR A 172 -3.62 7.75 16.38
CA THR A 172 -2.34 7.40 17.02
C THR A 172 -1.13 8.06 16.36
N PHE A 173 -1.30 8.80 15.27
CA PHE A 173 -0.17 9.36 14.51
C PHE A 173 0.44 10.57 15.22
N THR A 174 1.65 10.37 15.76
CA THR A 174 2.26 11.28 16.76
C THR A 174 2.58 12.67 16.21
N TYR A 175 2.93 12.78 14.92
CA TYR A 175 3.41 14.02 14.33
C TYR A 175 2.52 14.59 13.22
N ASP A 176 1.50 13.84 12.77
CA ASP A 176 0.69 14.22 11.60
C ASP A 176 -0.15 15.48 11.81
N SER A 177 -0.49 15.81 13.05
CA SER A 177 -1.16 17.08 13.41
C SER A 177 -0.31 18.32 13.11
N ARG A 178 1.00 18.16 12.91
CA ARG A 178 1.94 19.23 12.59
C ARG A 178 2.17 19.39 11.09
N ILE A 179 1.63 18.50 10.26
CA ILE A 179 1.79 18.58 8.80
C ILE A 179 0.87 19.68 8.28
N PRO A 180 1.41 20.72 7.61
CA PRO A 180 0.61 21.79 7.06
C PRO A 180 0.02 21.36 5.71
N TRP A 181 -0.94 20.43 5.73
CA TRP A 181 -1.53 19.80 4.55
C TRP A 181 -1.88 20.79 3.43
N ASP A 182 -2.54 21.89 3.79
CA ASP A 182 -3.02 22.90 2.85
C ASP A 182 -1.89 23.75 2.22
N LYS A 183 -0.66 23.63 2.73
CA LYS A 183 0.53 24.33 2.22
C LYS A 183 1.47 23.43 1.43
N LEU A 184 1.21 22.12 1.37
CA LEU A 184 2.05 21.20 0.63
C LEU A 184 1.89 21.43 -0.87
N LYS A 185 3.01 21.32 -1.60
CA LYS A 185 3.03 21.57 -3.04
C LYS A 185 2.18 20.53 -3.76
N ASN A 186 1.15 21.02 -4.46
CA ASN A 186 0.34 20.20 -5.36
C ASN A 186 1.02 20.13 -6.74
N TYR A 187 1.35 18.92 -7.18
CA TYR A 187 2.03 18.68 -8.46
C TYR A 187 1.07 18.39 -9.63
N SER A 188 -0.23 18.68 -9.48
CA SER A 188 -1.25 18.51 -10.53
C SER A 188 -0.96 19.18 -11.89
N HIS A 189 0.07 20.03 -11.97
CA HIS A 189 0.50 20.70 -13.21
C HIS A 189 1.88 20.26 -13.72
N ALA A 190 2.58 19.34 -13.07
CA ALA A 190 3.91 18.89 -13.49
C ALA A 190 3.82 17.56 -14.25
N ARG A 191 3.78 17.62 -15.59
CA ARG A 191 4.08 16.43 -16.41
C ARG A 191 5.58 16.22 -16.42
N THR A 192 6.06 15.24 -15.66
CA THR A 192 7.42 14.75 -15.81
C THR A 192 7.31 13.24 -15.96
N GLY A 193 7.24 12.76 -17.21
CA GLY A 193 7.25 11.33 -17.52
C GLY A 193 8.45 10.66 -16.86
N GLY A 194 8.21 9.59 -16.11
CA GLY A 194 9.12 9.23 -15.02
C GLY A 194 9.08 7.75 -14.63
N GLY A 195 9.00 6.84 -15.60
CA GLY A 195 9.33 5.43 -15.37
C GLY A 195 10.79 5.26 -14.98
N SER A 196 11.05 4.62 -13.84
CA SER A 196 12.42 4.30 -13.42
C SER A 196 12.99 3.11 -14.21
N SER A 197 14.32 3.07 -14.37
CA SER A 197 14.99 1.91 -14.99
C SER A 197 14.79 0.61 -14.21
N GLU A 198 14.57 0.69 -12.89
CA GLU A 198 14.22 -0.46 -12.04
C GLU A 198 12.91 -1.11 -12.51
N SER A 199 11.89 -0.30 -12.82
CA SER A 199 10.56 -0.78 -13.27
C SER A 199 10.62 -1.50 -14.61
N ALA A 200 11.34 -0.92 -15.59
CA ALA A 200 11.49 -1.52 -16.92
C ALA A 200 12.23 -2.88 -16.90
N TYR A 201 13.24 -3.03 -16.03
CA TYR A 201 13.92 -4.31 -15.86
C TYR A 201 13.02 -5.35 -15.17
N ALA A 202 12.30 -4.94 -14.13
CA ALA A 202 11.37 -5.80 -13.41
C ALA A 202 10.22 -6.30 -14.32
N LEU A 203 9.68 -5.46 -15.20
CA LEU A 203 8.68 -5.85 -16.20
C LEU A 203 9.19 -6.96 -17.12
N LYS A 204 10.40 -6.79 -17.68
CA LYS A 204 11.02 -7.80 -18.55
C LYS A 204 11.14 -9.15 -17.85
N LYS A 205 11.58 -9.14 -16.58
CA LYS A 205 11.68 -10.36 -15.76
C LYS A 205 10.31 -10.99 -15.50
N ALA A 206 9.30 -10.16 -15.19
CA ALA A 206 7.94 -10.63 -14.96
C ALA A 206 7.35 -11.31 -16.20
N LEU A 207 7.47 -10.69 -17.37
CA LEU A 207 6.99 -11.25 -18.64
C LEU A 207 7.69 -12.58 -18.98
N ALA A 208 9.01 -12.67 -18.80
CA ALA A 208 9.76 -13.91 -19.03
C ALA A 208 9.32 -15.07 -18.10
N SER A 209 8.93 -14.75 -16.86
CA SER A 209 8.44 -15.77 -15.91
C SER A 209 7.03 -16.26 -16.20
N GLN A 210 6.22 -15.47 -16.93
CA GLN A 210 4.87 -15.87 -17.33
C GLN A 210 4.88 -16.77 -18.57
N THR A 211 5.85 -16.58 -19.48
CA THR A 211 6.02 -17.45 -20.65
C THR A 211 6.50 -18.85 -20.26
N SER A 212 7.35 -18.98 -19.24
CA SER A 212 7.88 -20.29 -18.80
C SER A 212 6.90 -21.17 -18.00
N ARG A 213 5.68 -20.68 -17.71
CA ARG A 213 4.63 -21.47 -17.02
C ARG A 213 3.55 -22.00 -17.97
N ARG A 214 3.72 -21.81 -19.29
CA ARG A 214 2.77 -22.25 -20.33
C ARG A 214 3.29 -23.41 -21.19
N ASP A 215 4.46 -23.95 -20.86
CA ASP A 215 5.06 -25.16 -21.45
C ASP A 215 5.06 -26.29 -20.41
#